data_AF-A0A452TCE2-F1
#
_entry.id   AF-A0A452TCE2-F1
#
_cell.length_a   1.000
_cell.length_b   1.000
_cell.length_c   1.000
_cell.angle_alpha   90.00
_cell.angle_beta   90.00
_cell.angle_gamma   90.00
#
_symmetry.space_group_name_H-M   'P 1'
#
loop_
_entity.id
_entity.type
_entity.pdbx_description
1 polymer ?
#
loop_
_entity_poly.entity_id
_entity_poly.type
_entity_poly.pdbx_seq_one_letter_code
_entity_poly.pdbx_strand_id
1 'polypeptide(L)' 'FAVVCILPTPGISFLVSFAEVCQAAADRKQFCLQSAQDSPLLTGVSPRTNPLRPQKGCSFL' A
#
# COMPACT_ATOMS: atom_id res chain seq x y z
N PHE A 1 -3.85 -5.45 -29.24
CA PHE A 1 -2.85 -5.69 -28.18
C PHE A 1 -3.58 -5.93 -26.86
N ALA A 2 -3.80 -7.19 -26.50
CA ALA A 2 -4.44 -7.60 -25.25
C ALA A 2 -3.40 -8.33 -24.38
N VAL A 3 -3.51 -8.21 -23.07
CA VAL A 3 -2.66 -8.86 -22.07
C VAL A 3 -3.50 -9.90 -21.34
N VAL A 4 -2.91 -11.07 -21.05
CA VAL A 4 -3.53 -12.07 -20.19
C VAL A 4 -3.26 -11.68 -18.74
N CYS A 5 -4.31 -11.36 -17.98
CA CYS A 5 -4.19 -11.18 -16.55
C CYS A 5 -4.60 -12.48 -15.84
N ILE A 6 -3.66 -13.03 -15.07
CA ILE A 6 -3.91 -14.19 -14.21
C ILE A 6 -4.25 -13.67 -12.82
N LEU A 7 -5.44 -13.98 -12.33
CA LEU A 7 -5.83 -13.64 -10.96
C LEU A 7 -5.07 -14.55 -9.98
N PRO A 8 -4.76 -14.12 -8.74
CA PRO A 8 -4.11 -14.96 -7.74
C PRO A 8 -4.87 -16.25 -7.36
N THR A 9 -6.11 -16.42 -7.83
CA THR A 9 -6.85 -17.70 -7.77
C THR A 9 -6.47 -18.60 -8.97
N PRO A 10 -6.06 -19.85 -8.74
CA PRO A 10 -5.63 -20.74 -9.82
C PRO A 10 -6.76 -20.98 -10.84
N GLY A 11 -6.44 -20.80 -12.12
CA GLY A 11 -7.31 -21.21 -13.24
C GLY A 11 -8.23 -20.14 -13.82
N ILE A 12 -8.24 -18.90 -13.30
CA ILE A 12 -9.02 -17.81 -13.87
C ILE A 12 -8.10 -16.84 -14.62
N SER A 13 -8.17 -16.90 -15.94
CA SER A 13 -7.46 -16.00 -16.87
C SER A 13 -8.47 -15.11 -17.58
N PHE A 14 -8.26 -13.79 -17.52
CA PHE A 14 -9.04 -12.83 -18.30
C PHE A 14 -8.17 -12.21 -19.38
N LEU A 15 -8.77 -11.98 -20.55
CA LEU A 15 -8.20 -11.12 -21.57
C LEU A 15 -8.62 -9.70 -21.27
N VAL A 16 -7.65 -8.85 -21.00
CA VAL A 16 -7.85 -7.41 -20.78
C VAL A 16 -7.05 -6.63 -21.81
N SER A 17 -7.54 -5.46 -22.21
CA SER A 17 -6.78 -4.61 -23.12
C SER A 17 -5.56 -4.02 -22.40
N PHE A 18 -4.50 -3.74 -23.15
CA PHE A 18 -3.33 -3.04 -22.59
C PHE A 18 -3.72 -1.68 -21.98
N ALA A 19 -4.68 -0.98 -22.60
CA ALA A 19 -5.18 0.31 -22.11
C ALA A 19 -5.81 0.20 -20.71
N GLU A 20 -6.64 -0.82 -20.48
CA GLU A 20 -7.26 -1.07 -19.17
C GLU A 20 -6.23 -1.39 -18.09
N VAL A 21 -5.19 -2.17 -18.43
CA VAL A 21 -4.09 -2.47 -17.51
C VAL A 21 -3.32 -1.20 -17.15
N CYS A 22 -3.01 -0.36 -18.14
CA CYS A 22 -2.35 0.92 -17.91
C CYS A 22 -3.18 1.85 -17.03
N GLN A 23 -4.49 1.91 -17.27
CA GLN A 23 -5.40 2.73 -16.47
C GLN A 23 -5.44 2.25 -15.02
N ALA A 24 -5.63 0.95 -14.78
CA ALA A 24 -5.65 0.38 -13.44
C ALA A 24 -4.32 0.61 -12.69
N ALA A 25 -3.18 0.54 -13.39
CA ALA A 25 -1.88 0.85 -12.82
C ALA A 25 -1.74 2.34 -12.47
N ALA A 26 -2.23 3.25 -13.32
CA ALA A 26 -2.23 4.68 -13.07
C ALA A 26 -3.13 5.04 -11.87
N ASP A 27 -4.32 4.47 -11.80
CA ASP A 27 -5.27 4.69 -10.71
C ASP A 27 -4.69 4.21 -9.38
N ARG A 28 -4.09 3.01 -9.37
CA ARG A 28 -3.41 2.48 -8.18
C ARG A 28 -2.26 3.39 -7.73
N LYS A 29 -1.44 3.87 -8.67
CA LYS A 29 -0.36 4.81 -8.35
C LYS A 29 -0.92 6.08 -7.73
N GLN A 30 -1.97 6.64 -8.30
CA GLN A 30 -2.57 7.88 -7.81
C GLN A 30 -3.15 7.70 -6.40
N PHE A 31 -3.84 6.59 -6.13
CA PHE A 31 -4.31 6.25 -4.79
C PHE A 31 -3.16 6.18 -3.78
N CYS A 32 -2.07 5.48 -4.14
CA CYS A 32 -0.90 5.40 -3.26
C CYS A 32 -0.27 6.78 -2.98
N LEU A 33 -0.15 7.64 -4.01
CA LEU A 33 0.39 8.99 -3.83
C LEU A 33 -0.49 9.87 -2.94
N GLN A 34 -1.80 9.76 -3.05
CA GLN A 34 -2.75 10.49 -2.20
C GLN A 34 -2.70 10.00 -0.75
N SER A 35 -2.67 8.68 -0.53
CA SER A 35 -2.65 8.08 0.81
C SER A 35 -1.27 8.06 1.46
N ALA A 36 -0.19 8.36 0.72
CA ALA A 36 1.18 8.20 1.22
C ALA A 36 1.47 9.04 2.47
N GLN A 37 0.91 10.25 2.55
CA GLN A 37 1.13 11.15 3.68
C GLN A 37 0.41 10.68 4.95
N ASP A 38 -0.67 9.93 4.81
CA ASP A 38 -1.43 9.39 5.94
C ASP A 38 -0.85 8.06 6.44
N SER A 39 0.12 7.48 5.74
CA SER A 39 0.74 6.22 6.10
C SER A 39 1.86 6.42 7.13
N PRO A 40 1.68 6.01 8.40
CA PRO A 40 2.68 6.16 9.46
C PRO A 40 4.00 5.45 9.14
N LEU A 41 3.93 4.42 8.28
CA LEU A 41 5.09 3.63 7.86
C LEU A 41 5.95 4.36 6.84
N LEU A 42 5.37 5.28 6.07
CA LEU A 42 6.08 6.04 5.04
C LEU A 42 6.58 7.38 5.56
N THR A 43 5.76 8.10 6.34
CA THR A 43 6.13 9.40 6.91
C THR A 43 6.87 9.29 8.23
N GLY A 44 6.83 8.12 8.87
CA GLY A 44 7.17 7.96 10.27
C GLY A 44 6.11 8.59 11.18
N VAL A 45 6.20 8.27 12.47
CA VAL A 45 5.41 8.89 13.53
C VAL A 45 6.32 9.39 14.63
N SER A 46 5.91 10.46 15.29
CA SER A 46 6.62 10.94 16.45
C SER A 46 6.66 9.85 17.53
N PRO A 47 7.73 9.78 18.33
CA PRO A 47 7.79 8.91 19.50
C PRO A 47 6.55 8.97 20.39
N ARG A 48 6.01 10.16 20.65
CA ARG A 48 4.88 10.37 21.57
C ARG A 48 3.56 9.84 21.01
N THR A 49 3.40 9.89 19.68
CA THR A 49 2.20 9.46 18.97
C THR A 49 2.32 8.03 18.43
N ASN A 50 3.42 7.33 18.68
CA ASN A 50 3.61 5.95 18.27
C ASN A 50 2.97 5.01 19.31
N PRO A 51 1.84 4.34 18.97
CA PRO A 51 1.15 3.44 19.91
C PRO A 51 1.96 2.18 20.23
N LEU A 52 2.94 1.83 19.40
CA LEU A 52 3.84 0.70 19.62
C LEU A 52 5.11 1.09 20.39
N ARG A 53 5.30 2.38 20.73
CA ARG A 53 6.47 2.81 21.48
C ARG A 53 6.46 2.12 22.85
N PRO A 54 7.53 1.40 23.22
CA PRO A 54 7.67 0.88 24.57
C PRO A 54 7.60 2.03 25.58
N GLN A 55 6.73 1.93 26.58
CA GLN A 55 6.73 2.90 27.67
C GLN A 55 8.10 2.87 28.33
N LYS A 56 8.74 4.04 28.45
CA LYS A 56 9.90 4.17 29.33
C LYS A 56 9.36 4.01 30.75
N GLY A 57 9.41 2.80 31.29
CA GLY A 57 9.32 2.60 32.72
C GLY A 57 10.43 3.45 33.35
N CYS A 58 10.06 4.38 34.23
CA CYS A 58 11.01 4.94 35.17
C CYS A 58 11.49 3.77 36.05
N SER A 59 12.71 3.29 35.82
CA SER A 59 13.45 2.64 36.88
C SER A 59 13.75 3.72 37.92
N PHE A 60 12.92 3.78 38.97
CA PHE A 60 13.32 4.38 40.24
C PHE A 60 14.29 3.41 40.90
N LEU A 61 15.58 3.56 40.65
CA LEU A 61 16.69 3.16 41.52
C LEU A 61 17.82 4.17 41.32
#